data_AF-A0A6V7KDZ2-F1
#
_entry.id   AF-A0A6V7KDZ2-F1
#
_cell.length_a   1.000
_cell.length_b   1.000
_cell.length_c   1.000
_cell.angle_alpha   90.00
_cell.angle_beta   90.00
_cell.angle_gamma   90.00
#
_symmetry.space_group_name_H-M   'P 1'
#
loop_
_entity.id
_entity.type
_entity.pdbx_description
1 polymer ?
#
loop_
_entity_poly.entity_id
_entity_poly.type
_entity_poly.pdbx_seq_one_letter_code
_entity_poly.pdbx_strand_id
1 'polypeptide(L)'
;CSSCACICWDGKTMVVGSSGGGVQGKQTGAVSEAGVVGCGLYASEQMACAVTGPLDSLITLNLASQIISDAEQDECCPERTLKLSIDNMLKKSNETAGGIVLHANGCAGVYFTAPCMPYAVVKDGWIVYGFDASNRHYQ
;
A
#
# COMPACT_ATOMS: atom_id res chain seq x y z
N CYS A 1 -8.11 -9.31 -6.95
CA CYS A 1 -8.51 -7.88 -6.98
C CYS A 1 -7.45 -7.16 -7.80
N SER A 2 -7.83 -6.37 -8.82
CA SER A 2 -6.87 -5.60 -9.63
C SER A 2 -7.14 -4.12 -9.42
N SER A 3 -6.53 -3.57 -8.37
CA SER A 3 -6.39 -2.13 -8.15
C SER A 3 -4.98 -1.67 -8.52
N CYS A 4 -4.86 -0.40 -8.87
CA CYS A 4 -3.61 0.28 -9.15
C CYS A 4 -3.54 1.51 -8.26
N ALA A 5 -2.36 1.79 -7.72
CA ALA A 5 -2.13 2.95 -6.87
C ALA A 5 -0.80 3.63 -7.20
N CYS A 6 -0.71 4.91 -6.90
CA CYS A 6 0.51 5.70 -7.01
C CYS A 6 0.66 6.60 -5.80
N ILE A 7 1.91 6.80 -5.38
CA ILE A 7 2.28 7.75 -4.34
C ILE A 7 3.36 8.65 -4.92
N CYS A 8 3.26 9.96 -4.68
CA CYS A 8 4.23 10.94 -5.15
C CYS A 8 4.54 11.96 -4.06
N TRP A 9 5.80 12.36 -3.99
CA TRP A 9 6.30 13.43 -3.14
C TRP A 9 7.14 14.39 -3.99
N ASP A 10 6.78 15.67 -3.99
CA ASP A 10 7.43 16.71 -4.82
C ASP A 10 8.47 17.54 -4.05
N GLY A 11 8.80 17.17 -2.81
CA GLY A 11 9.63 17.97 -1.90
C GLY A 11 8.85 18.82 -0.91
N LYS A 12 7.54 19.00 -1.13
CA LYS A 12 6.66 19.85 -0.30
C LYS A 12 5.35 19.17 0.07
N THR A 13 4.75 18.40 -0.83
CA THR A 13 3.43 17.82 -0.70
C THR A 13 3.47 16.34 -1.02
N MET A 14 2.85 15.55 -0.15
CA MET A 14 2.65 14.12 -0.31
C MET A 14 1.25 13.87 -0.88
N VAL A 15 1.16 13.06 -1.93
CA VAL A 15 -0.12 12.69 -2.55
C VAL A 15 -0.19 11.19 -2.82
N VAL A 16 -1.39 10.63 -2.66
CA VAL A 16 -1.70 9.24 -2.99
C VAL A 16 -2.98 9.15 -3.80
N GLY A 17 -2.95 8.32 -4.84
CA GLY A 17 -4.11 8.00 -5.65
C GLY A 17 -4.27 6.49 -5.79
N SER A 18 -5.51 6.01 -5.80
CA SER A 18 -5.84 4.61 -6.01
C SER A 18 -7.05 4.48 -6.92
N SER A 19 -7.08 3.44 -7.75
CA SER A 19 -8.19 3.11 -8.63
C SER A 19 -8.37 1.60 -8.67
N GLY A 20 -9.62 1.12 -8.63
CA GLY A 20 -9.92 -0.31 -8.60
C GLY A 20 -11.36 -0.62 -8.92
N GLY A 21 -11.58 -1.69 -9.70
CA GLY A 21 -12.91 -2.22 -10.00
C GLY A 21 -13.54 -3.00 -8.85
N GLY A 22 -12.74 -3.38 -7.85
CA GLY A 22 -13.14 -4.30 -6.78
C GLY A 22 -13.06 -5.77 -7.19
N VAL A 23 -13.68 -6.64 -6.40
CA VAL A 23 -13.70 -8.09 -6.64
C VAL A 23 -14.69 -8.48 -7.74
N GLN A 24 -14.37 -9.52 -8.50
CA GLN A 24 -15.26 -10.06 -9.54
C GLN A 24 -16.56 -10.57 -8.91
N GLY A 25 -17.70 -10.29 -9.55
CA GLY A 25 -19.01 -10.72 -9.05
C GLY A 25 -19.52 -9.92 -7.84
N LYS A 26 -18.89 -8.79 -7.50
CA LYS A 26 -19.38 -7.90 -6.44
C LYS A 26 -20.82 -7.45 -6.72
N GLN A 27 -21.58 -7.22 -5.67
CA GLN A 27 -22.94 -6.67 -5.77
C GLN A 27 -22.93 -5.27 -6.39
N THR A 28 -24.00 -4.90 -7.09
CA THR A 28 -24.18 -3.54 -7.62
C THR A 28 -24.10 -2.52 -6.49
N GLY A 29 -23.29 -1.48 -6.66
CA GLY A 29 -23.04 -0.47 -5.63
C GLY A 29 -21.93 -0.82 -4.64
N ALA A 30 -21.33 -2.03 -4.71
CA ALA A 30 -20.22 -2.39 -3.85
C ALA A 30 -18.95 -1.55 -4.14
N VAL A 31 -18.34 -1.07 -3.06
CA VAL A 31 -17.17 -0.18 -3.06
C VAL A 31 -15.87 -1.00 -3.01
N SER A 32 -14.81 -0.50 -3.64
CA SER A 32 -13.45 -1.05 -3.56
C SER A 32 -12.63 -0.29 -2.53
N GLU A 33 -11.62 -0.94 -1.97
CA GLU A 33 -10.59 -0.32 -1.13
C GLU A 33 -10.00 0.96 -1.72
N ALA A 34 -9.88 1.04 -3.05
CA ALA A 34 -9.38 2.22 -3.75
C ALA A 34 -10.22 3.49 -3.52
N GLY A 35 -11.50 3.35 -3.14
CA GLY A 35 -12.41 4.46 -2.86
C GLY A 35 -12.54 4.82 -1.37
N VAL A 36 -11.81 4.15 -0.48
CA VAL A 36 -11.99 4.29 0.98
C VAL A 36 -10.72 4.85 1.62
N VAL A 37 -10.75 6.15 1.91
CA VAL A 37 -9.67 6.86 2.62
C VAL A 37 -9.49 6.29 4.02
N GLY A 38 -8.24 6.12 4.44
CA GLY A 38 -7.85 5.49 5.69
C GLY A 38 -7.78 3.96 5.61
N CYS A 39 -8.41 3.33 4.60
CA CYS A 39 -8.40 1.88 4.42
C CYS A 39 -7.47 1.46 3.28
N GLY A 40 -7.81 1.80 2.04
CA GLY A 40 -7.00 1.43 0.87
C GLY A 40 -5.97 2.50 0.46
N LEU A 41 -6.13 3.73 0.95
CA LEU A 41 -5.16 4.80 0.77
C LEU A 41 -5.20 5.79 1.92
N TYR A 42 -4.04 6.33 2.28
CA TYR A 42 -3.95 7.44 3.23
C TYR A 42 -2.65 8.22 3.01
N ALA A 43 -2.69 9.54 3.23
CA ALA A 43 -1.53 10.41 3.18
C ALA A 43 -1.58 11.40 4.36
N SER A 44 -0.47 11.48 5.09
CA SER A 44 -0.13 12.55 6.02
C SER A 44 0.82 13.55 5.33
N GLU A 45 1.28 14.56 6.08
CA GLU A 45 2.28 15.52 5.58
C GLU A 45 3.62 14.86 5.24
N GLN A 46 4.00 13.81 5.98
CA GLN A 46 5.31 13.17 5.88
C GLN A 46 5.29 11.81 5.19
N MET A 47 4.14 11.13 5.16
CA MET A 47 4.05 9.77 4.68
C MET A 47 2.76 9.51 3.89
N ALA A 48 2.83 8.59 2.94
CA ALA A 48 1.65 8.10 2.24
C ALA A 48 1.73 6.58 2.06
N CYS A 49 0.57 5.93 2.04
CA CYS A 49 0.42 4.50 1.91
C CYS A 49 -0.79 4.19 1.03
N ALA A 50 -0.66 3.18 0.18
CA ALA A 50 -1.75 2.57 -0.55
C ALA A 50 -1.69 1.06 -0.38
N VAL A 51 -2.85 0.44 -0.15
CA VAL A 51 -2.99 -0.99 0.12
C VAL A 51 -4.05 -1.58 -0.81
N THR A 52 -3.76 -2.76 -1.33
CA THR A 52 -4.67 -3.60 -2.13
C THR A 52 -4.98 -4.88 -1.37
N GLY A 53 -6.23 -5.30 -1.41
CA GLY A 53 -6.72 -6.48 -0.69
C GLY A 53 -8.25 -6.45 -0.56
N PRO A 54 -8.85 -7.47 0.10
CA PRO A 54 -10.28 -7.50 0.36
C PRO A 54 -10.68 -6.35 1.31
N LEU A 55 -11.64 -5.52 0.87
CA LEU A 55 -12.06 -4.34 1.63
C LEU A 55 -12.52 -4.68 3.05
N ASP A 56 -13.23 -5.80 3.24
CA ASP A 56 -13.78 -6.20 4.55
C ASP A 56 -12.68 -6.36 5.62
N SER A 57 -11.53 -6.91 5.24
CA SER A 57 -10.36 -7.01 6.13
C SER A 57 -9.65 -5.67 6.33
N LEU A 58 -9.53 -4.87 5.26
CA LEU A 58 -8.85 -3.57 5.31
C LEU A 58 -9.60 -2.56 6.17
N ILE A 59 -10.93 -2.51 6.06
CA ILE A 59 -11.79 -1.54 6.76
C ILE A 59 -11.88 -1.85 8.25
N THR A 60 -11.90 -3.13 8.62
CA THR A 60 -11.91 -3.55 10.03
C THR A 60 -10.68 -3.04 10.79
N LEU A 61 -9.58 -2.80 10.09
CA LEU A 61 -8.31 -2.36 10.68
C LEU A 61 -7.97 -0.90 10.36
N ASN A 62 -8.76 -0.19 9.53
CA ASN A 62 -8.37 1.09 8.94
C ASN A 62 -6.91 1.06 8.42
N LEU A 63 -6.58 0.01 7.66
CA LEU A 63 -5.20 -0.47 7.52
C LEU A 63 -4.20 0.60 7.03
N ALA A 64 -4.53 1.37 6.00
CA ALA A 64 -3.63 2.41 5.49
C ALA A 64 -3.34 3.52 6.51
N SER A 65 -4.36 4.00 7.24
CA SER A 65 -4.16 5.02 8.28
C SER A 65 -3.40 4.48 9.49
N GLN A 66 -3.65 3.21 9.86
CA GLN A 66 -2.95 2.56 10.95
C GLN A 66 -1.46 2.37 10.62
N ILE A 67 -1.13 1.94 9.40
CA ILE A 67 0.27 1.80 8.95
C ILE A 67 1.03 3.12 9.08
N ILE A 68 0.43 4.23 8.64
CA ILE A 68 1.07 5.54 8.74
C ILE A 68 1.20 5.97 10.20
N SER A 69 0.15 5.79 11.00
CA SER A 69 0.17 6.16 12.43
C SER A 69 1.26 5.39 13.19
N ASP A 70 1.37 4.08 12.96
CA ASP A 70 2.37 3.22 13.60
C ASP A 70 3.79 3.59 13.12
N ALA A 71 3.97 3.88 11.83
CA ALA A 71 5.27 4.24 11.27
C ALA A 71 5.77 5.60 11.79
N GLU A 72 4.87 6.57 11.95
CA GLU A 72 5.19 7.90 12.50
C GLU A 72 5.46 7.84 14.01
N GLN A 73 4.77 6.98 14.76
CA GLN A 73 4.97 6.85 16.22
C GLN A 73 6.27 6.12 16.58
N ASP A 74 6.59 5.04 15.88
CA ASP A 74 7.71 4.16 16.22
C ASP A 74 9.04 4.58 15.54
N GLU A 75 9.05 5.69 14.81
CA GLU A 75 10.16 6.15 13.93
C GLU A 75 10.74 4.99 13.09
N CYS A 76 9.88 4.05 12.71
CA CYS A 76 10.27 2.78 12.14
C CYS A 76 10.40 2.87 10.61
N CYS A 77 11.19 1.96 10.04
CA CYS A 77 11.28 1.82 8.58
C CYS A 77 9.86 1.58 7.99
N PRO A 78 9.40 2.41 7.04
CA PRO A 78 8.04 2.30 6.48
C PRO A 78 7.73 0.90 5.90
N GLU A 79 8.68 0.25 5.23
CA GLU A 79 8.52 -1.11 4.70
C GLU A 79 8.31 -2.14 5.81
N ARG A 80 8.98 -1.96 6.96
CA ARG A 80 8.85 -2.86 8.11
C ARG A 80 7.46 -2.77 8.73
N THR A 81 6.95 -1.55 8.93
CA THR A 81 5.60 -1.33 9.46
C THR A 81 4.54 -1.86 8.51
N LEU A 82 4.68 -1.55 7.21
CA LEU A 82 3.81 -2.10 6.16
C LEU A 82 3.76 -3.63 6.20
N LYS A 83 4.93 -4.28 6.28
CA LYS A 83 5.04 -5.73 6.38
C LYS A 83 4.35 -6.28 7.62
N LEU A 84 4.63 -5.71 8.79
CA LEU A 84 4.05 -6.17 10.05
C LEU A 84 2.53 -6.08 10.04
N SER A 85 1.98 -4.97 9.54
CA SER A 85 0.53 -4.75 9.48
C SER A 85 -0.16 -5.70 8.49
N ILE A 86 0.43 -5.94 7.31
CA ILE A 86 -0.10 -6.91 6.34
C ILE A 86 0.01 -8.35 6.89
N ASP A 87 1.13 -8.73 7.51
CA ASP A 87 1.31 -10.05 8.13
C ASP A 87 0.30 -10.28 9.26
N ASN A 88 0.03 -9.26 10.07
CA ASN A 88 -0.97 -9.33 11.14
C ASN A 88 -2.40 -9.46 10.59
N MET A 89 -2.71 -8.77 9.50
CA MET A 89 -3.99 -8.93 8.80
C MET A 89 -4.12 -10.35 8.23
N LEU A 90 -3.08 -10.87 7.57
CA LEU A 90 -3.04 -12.22 7.02
C LEU A 90 -3.27 -13.27 8.10
N LYS A 91 -2.65 -13.14 9.28
CA LYS A 91 -2.87 -14.06 10.41
C LYS A 91 -4.32 -14.07 10.91
N LYS A 92 -5.05 -12.95 10.80
CA LYS A 92 -6.43 -12.82 11.29
C LYS A 92 -7.47 -13.29 10.28
N SER A 93 -7.23 -13.06 9.00
CA SER A 93 -8.22 -13.25 7.91
C SER A 93 -7.89 -14.41 6.97
N ASN A 94 -6.63 -14.87 6.96
CA ASN A 94 -6.07 -15.75 5.94
C ASN A 94 -6.20 -15.20 4.49
N GLU A 95 -6.30 -13.88 4.35
CA GLU A 95 -6.44 -13.18 3.08
C GLU A 95 -5.14 -12.51 2.65
N THR A 96 -4.84 -12.57 1.35
CA THR A 96 -3.67 -11.91 0.77
C THR A 96 -3.90 -10.40 0.61
N ALA A 97 -2.86 -9.61 0.88
CA ALA A 97 -2.85 -8.17 0.61
C ALA A 97 -1.46 -7.73 0.16
N GLY A 98 -1.39 -6.51 -0.36
CA GLY A 98 -0.14 -5.87 -0.70
C GLY A 98 -0.26 -4.36 -0.59
N GLY A 99 0.85 -3.67 -0.58
CA GLY A 99 0.84 -2.22 -0.50
C GLY A 99 2.18 -1.60 -0.84
N ILE A 100 2.11 -0.28 -0.96
CA ILE A 100 3.23 0.61 -1.18
C ILE A 100 3.19 1.72 -0.12
N VAL A 101 4.35 2.18 0.30
CA VAL A 101 4.50 3.28 1.26
C VAL A 101 5.65 4.18 0.82
N LEU A 102 5.51 5.49 1.03
CA LEU A 102 6.56 6.48 0.78
C LEU A 102 6.63 7.45 1.96
N HIS A 103 7.85 7.75 2.39
CA HIS A 103 8.14 8.82 3.34
C HIS A 103 8.82 9.98 2.61
N ALA A 104 8.59 11.20 3.09
CA ALA A 104 9.20 12.44 2.63
C ALA A 104 10.75 12.50 2.78
N ASN A 105 11.40 11.50 3.37
CA ASN A 105 12.86 11.37 3.36
C ASN A 105 13.35 10.53 2.17
N GLY A 106 12.44 10.12 1.28
CA GLY A 106 12.70 9.28 0.13
C GLY A 106 12.81 7.79 0.45
N CYS A 107 12.45 7.34 1.66
CA CYS A 107 12.29 5.92 1.96
C CYS A 107 10.97 5.41 1.37
N ALA A 108 11.07 4.49 0.41
CA ALA A 108 9.93 3.79 -0.17
C ALA A 108 9.94 2.33 0.26
N GLY A 109 8.76 1.75 0.45
CA GLY A 109 8.58 0.34 0.81
C GLY A 109 7.51 -0.32 -0.04
N VAL A 110 7.75 -1.58 -0.41
CA VAL A 110 6.78 -2.41 -1.15
C VAL A 110 6.72 -3.77 -0.47
N TYR A 111 5.52 -4.21 -0.12
CA TYR A 111 5.32 -5.54 0.48
C TYR A 111 3.99 -6.13 0.06
N PHE A 112 3.96 -7.44 -0.19
CA PHE A 112 2.76 -8.16 -0.57
C PHE A 112 2.88 -9.65 -0.25
N THR A 113 1.73 -10.30 0.02
CA THR A 113 1.63 -11.72 0.34
C THR A 113 1.02 -12.54 -0.79
N ALA A 114 0.47 -11.89 -1.82
CA ALA A 114 0.00 -12.53 -3.03
C ALA A 114 1.18 -13.10 -3.88
N PRO A 115 0.94 -14.06 -4.79
CA PRO A 115 2.01 -14.58 -5.66
C PRO A 115 2.69 -13.50 -6.51
N CYS A 116 1.95 -12.46 -6.88
CA CYS A 116 2.49 -11.32 -7.63
C CYS A 116 1.76 -10.02 -7.28
N MET A 117 2.50 -8.91 -7.35
CA MET A 117 2.00 -7.54 -7.31
C MET A 117 2.97 -6.68 -8.13
N PRO A 118 2.64 -6.29 -9.37
CA PRO A 118 3.49 -5.40 -10.16
C PRO A 118 3.71 -4.06 -9.46
N TYR A 119 4.96 -3.60 -9.40
CA TYR A 119 5.31 -2.31 -8.80
C TYR A 119 6.51 -1.67 -9.51
N ALA A 120 6.62 -0.36 -9.37
CA ALA A 120 7.79 0.42 -9.75
C ALA A 120 7.99 1.56 -8.75
N VAL A 121 9.25 1.85 -8.42
CA VAL A 121 9.68 2.95 -7.57
C VAL A 121 10.72 3.75 -8.35
N VAL A 122 10.48 5.06 -8.49
CA VAL A 122 11.39 5.97 -9.18
C VAL A 122 12.00 6.92 -8.16
N LYS A 123 13.33 6.97 -8.08
CA LYS A 123 14.06 7.85 -7.15
C LYS A 123 15.43 8.19 -7.73
N ASP A 124 15.80 9.47 -7.68
CA ASP A 124 17.13 9.97 -8.07
C ASP A 124 17.59 9.52 -9.47
N GLY A 125 16.65 9.44 -10.42
CA GLY A 125 16.92 8.99 -11.79
C GLY A 125 16.98 7.46 -11.97
N TRP A 126 16.82 6.69 -10.89
CA TRP A 126 16.79 5.23 -10.90
C TRP A 126 15.36 4.69 -10.83
N ILE A 127 15.14 3.55 -11.45
CA ILE A 127 13.88 2.80 -11.41
C ILE A 127 14.14 1.41 -10.83
N VAL A 128 13.45 1.09 -9.75
CA VAL A 128 13.36 -0.27 -9.20
C VAL A 128 11.98 -0.80 -9.47
N TYR A 129 11.87 -1.96 -10.13
CA TYR A 129 10.58 -2.55 -10.45
C TYR A 129 10.59 -4.06 -10.29
N GLY A 130 9.41 -4.64 -10.16
CA GLY A 130 9.24 -6.08 -9.99
C GLY A 130 7.79 -6.49 -10.09
N PHE A 131 7.56 -7.80 -10.04
CA PHE A 131 6.20 -8.36 -10.06
C PHE A 131 6.02 -9.53 -9.09
N ASP A 132 7.07 -10.30 -8.82
CA ASP A 132 7.06 -11.41 -7.86
C ASP A 132 7.99 -11.11 -6.67
N ALA A 133 7.87 -11.91 -5.61
CA ALA A 133 8.67 -11.73 -4.38
C ALA A 133 10.16 -12.12 -4.55
N SER A 134 10.52 -12.76 -5.66
CA SER A 134 11.84 -13.36 -5.93
C SER A 134 12.72 -12.53 -6.87
N ASN A 135 12.14 -11.65 -7.69
CA ASN A 135 12.83 -10.93 -8.76
C ASN A 135 12.61 -9.42 -8.64
N ARG A 136 13.65 -8.70 -8.17
CA ARG A 136 13.73 -7.24 -8.23
C ARG A 136 14.67 -6.84 -9.38
N HIS A 137 14.19 -6.01 -10.30
CA HIS A 137 14.96 -5.48 -11.42
C HIS A 137 15.33 -4.01 -11.17
N TYR A 138 16.52 -3.62 -11.62
CA TYR A 138 17.09 -2.29 -11.45
C TYR A 138 17.43 -1.73 -12.83
N GLN A 139 16.96 -0.52 -13.13
CA GLN A 139 17.28 0.24 -14.33
C GLN A 139 17.60 1.70 -14.02
#